data_AF-A0A133XRZ7-F1
#
_entry.id   AF-A0A133XRZ7-F1
#
_cell.length_a   1.000
_cell.length_b   1.000
_cell.length_c   1.000
_cell.angle_alpha   90.00
_cell.angle_beta   90.00
_cell.angle_gamma   90.00
#
_symmetry.space_group_name_H-M   'P 1'
#
loop_
_entity.id
_entity.type
_entity.pdbx_description
1 polymer ?
#
loop_
_entity_poly.entity_id
_entity_poly.type
_entity_poly.pdbx_seq_one_letter_code
_entity_poly.pdbx_strand_id
1 'polypeptide(L)'
;MSIPFHGNYCGPGHRGNDFTEEPIDILDEGCRRHDLCYQPFSPGANCDCNRELVEYVKENMPYMGLELLPKAAAIIAWFDSVGQWGC
;
A
#
# COMPACT_ATOMS: atom_id res chain seq x y z
N MET A 1 -12.98 -4.02 -7.26
CA MET A 1 -12.24 -2.81 -6.82
C MET A 1 -10.81 -2.94 -7.35
N SER A 2 -9.98 -1.92 -7.27
CA SER A 2 -8.56 -2.00 -7.65
C SER A 2 -7.78 -1.01 -6.79
N ILE A 3 -6.50 -1.29 -6.55
CA ILE A 3 -5.61 -0.35 -5.88
C ILE A 3 -5.47 0.90 -6.76
N PRO A 4 -5.69 2.12 -6.23
CA PRO A 4 -5.48 3.34 -6.99
C PRO A 4 -3.99 3.56 -7.29
N PHE A 5 -3.68 4.07 -8.48
CA PHE A 5 -2.33 4.53 -8.82
C PHE A 5 -2.04 5.87 -8.15
N HIS A 6 -0.89 5.96 -7.48
CA HIS A 6 -0.46 7.17 -6.83
C HIS A 6 1.03 7.14 -6.49
N GLY A 7 1.72 8.24 -6.77
CA GLY A 7 3.14 8.36 -6.45
C GLY A 7 3.99 7.34 -7.18
N ASN A 8 5.08 6.96 -6.52
CA ASN A 8 6.11 6.10 -7.08
C ASN A 8 5.87 4.61 -6.73
N TYR A 9 5.08 4.33 -5.69
CA TYR A 9 4.91 3.00 -5.11
C TYR A 9 3.46 2.50 -5.07
N CYS A 10 2.45 3.37 -4.92
CA CYS A 10 1.07 2.87 -4.86
C CYS A 10 0.57 2.45 -6.25
N GLY A 11 0.48 1.14 -6.49
CA GLY A 11 -0.20 0.55 -7.64
C GLY A 11 0.46 -0.74 -8.14
N PRO A 12 -0.27 -1.61 -8.87
CA PRO A 12 0.32 -2.82 -9.42
C PRO A 12 1.48 -2.51 -10.37
N GLY A 13 2.66 -3.08 -10.09
CA GLY A 13 3.86 -2.91 -10.93
C GLY A 13 4.65 -1.62 -10.67
N HIS A 14 4.24 -0.81 -9.70
CA HIS A 14 5.00 0.35 -9.24
C HIS A 14 5.94 -0.10 -8.12
N ARG A 15 7.23 0.19 -8.25
CA ARG A 15 8.26 -0.08 -7.23
C ARG A 15 9.27 1.06 -7.12
N GLY A 16 8.86 2.29 -7.45
CA GLY A 16 9.69 3.50 -7.42
C GLY A 16 11.06 3.32 -8.07
N ASN A 17 11.08 2.84 -9.32
CA ASN A 17 12.30 2.48 -10.05
C ASN A 17 13.25 1.59 -9.22
N ASP A 18 12.79 0.39 -8.84
CA ASP A 18 13.51 -0.55 -7.98
C ASP A 18 14.01 0.07 -6.65
N PHE A 19 13.12 0.83 -5.99
CA PHE A 19 13.34 1.51 -4.70
C PHE A 19 14.40 2.61 -4.73
N THR A 20 14.63 3.23 -5.90
CA THR A 20 15.56 4.36 -6.03
C THR A 20 14.87 5.71 -5.92
N GLU A 21 13.55 5.77 -6.10
CA GLU A 21 12.78 7.00 -5.97
C GLU A 21 12.34 7.23 -4.52
N GLU A 22 12.33 8.49 -4.06
CA GLU A 22 11.76 8.81 -2.76
C GLU A 22 10.23 8.79 -2.83
N PRO A 23 9.53 8.32 -1.78
CA PRO A 23 8.09 8.45 -1.71
C PRO A 23 7.68 9.92 -1.68
N ILE A 24 6.64 10.26 -2.44
CA ILE A 24 6.25 11.67 -2.60
C ILE A 24 5.35 12.19 -1.46
N ASP A 25 4.72 11.29 -0.71
CA ASP A 25 3.92 11.60 0.47
C ASP A 25 3.77 10.39 1.41
N ILE A 26 3.01 10.59 2.49
CA ILE A 26 2.80 9.59 3.54
C ILE A 26 2.08 8.34 3.02
N LEU A 27 1.17 8.48 2.03
CA LEU A 27 0.49 7.33 1.47
C LEU A 27 1.45 6.51 0.61
N ASP A 28 2.27 7.20 -0.19
CA ASP A 28 3.30 6.59 -1.04
C ASP A 28 4.37 5.86 -0.21
N GLU A 29 4.75 6.38 0.96
CA GLU A 29 5.67 5.70 1.90
C GLU A 29 5.07 4.39 2.43
N GLY A 30 3.77 4.36 2.71
CA GLY A 30 3.07 3.13 3.10
C GLY A 30 3.19 2.06 2.01
N CYS A 31 2.93 2.46 0.75
CA CYS A 31 3.06 1.57 -0.40
C CYS A 31 4.51 1.10 -0.60
N ARG A 32 5.51 1.98 -0.40
CA ARG A 32 6.94 1.59 -0.46
C ARG A 32 7.27 0.49 0.55
N ARG A 33 6.82 0.65 1.80
CA ARG A 33 7.03 -0.37 2.86
C ARG A 33 6.38 -1.70 2.51
N HIS A 34 5.17 -1.66 1.97
CA HIS A 34 4.49 -2.86 1.47
C HIS A 34 5.31 -3.57 0.39
N ASP A 35 5.81 -2.84 -0.60
CA ASP A 35 6.57 -3.42 -1.71
C ASP A 35 7.92 -4.00 -1.27
N LEU A 36 8.56 -3.39 -0.25
CA LEU A 36 9.77 -3.88 0.41
C LEU A 36 9.51 -5.17 1.20
N CYS A 37 8.36 -5.25 1.86
CA CYS A 37 7.94 -6.42 2.62
C CYS A 37 7.57 -7.59 1.71
N TYR A 38 6.95 -7.30 0.56
CA TYR A 38 6.39 -8.30 -0.34
C TYR A 38 7.43 -9.31 -0.83
N GLN A 39 7.20 -10.59 -0.55
CA GLN A 39 8.06 -11.69 -0.96
C GLN A 39 7.38 -12.53 -2.04
N PRO A 40 7.99 -12.66 -3.23
CA PRO A 40 7.51 -13.58 -4.24
C PRO A 40 7.40 -15.00 -3.67
N PHE A 41 6.25 -15.64 -3.86
CA PHE A 41 5.97 -17.04 -3.45
C PHE A 41 5.85 -17.31 -1.93
N SER A 42 5.66 -16.27 -1.10
CA SER A 42 5.38 -16.43 0.34
C SER A 42 4.01 -15.87 0.73
N PRO A 43 2.90 -16.61 0.48
CA PRO A 43 1.54 -16.11 0.73
C PRO A 43 1.36 -15.58 2.16
N GLY A 44 1.74 -16.35 3.19
CA GLY A 44 1.60 -15.95 4.59
C GLY A 44 2.37 -14.67 4.95
N ALA A 45 3.61 -14.52 4.47
CA ALA A 45 4.38 -13.30 4.68
C ALA A 45 3.74 -12.09 3.97
N ASN A 46 3.17 -12.30 2.78
CA ASN A 46 2.45 -11.25 2.07
C ASN A 46 1.18 -10.81 2.81
N CYS A 47 0.54 -11.68 3.59
CA CYS A 47 -0.60 -11.32 4.43
C CYS A 47 -0.22 -10.37 5.55
N ASP A 48 0.94 -10.59 6.16
CA ASP A 48 1.49 -9.69 7.15
C ASP A 48 1.83 -8.33 6.51
N CYS A 49 2.43 -8.33 5.32
CA CYS A 49 2.68 -7.10 4.56
C CYS A 49 1.39 -6.33 4.23
N ASN A 50 0.33 -7.04 3.81
CA ASN A 50 -0.98 -6.45 3.49
C ASN A 50 -1.63 -5.83 4.73
N ARG A 51 -1.56 -6.51 5.88
CA ARG A 51 -2.08 -6.01 7.16
C ARG A 51 -1.30 -4.80 7.64
N GLU A 52 0.04 -4.85 7.59
CA GLU A 52 0.90 -3.74 8.00
C GLU A 52 0.61 -2.48 7.17
N LEU A 53 0.37 -2.63 5.86
CA LEU A 53 -0.05 -1.52 5.00
C LEU A 53 -1.38 -0.92 5.46
N VAL A 54 -2.39 -1.76 5.73
CA VAL A 54 -3.71 -1.31 6.18
C VAL A 54 -3.62 -0.57 7.51
N GLU A 55 -2.87 -1.11 8.47
CA GLU A 55 -2.64 -0.48 9.78
C GLU A 55 -1.94 0.86 9.64
N TYR A 56 -0.85 0.91 8.88
CA TYR A 56 -0.12 2.15 8.62
C TYR A 56 -0.99 3.24 7.99
N VAL A 57 -1.78 2.89 6.97
CA VAL A 57 -2.68 3.85 6.31
C VAL A 57 -3.78 4.33 7.26
N LYS A 58 -4.33 3.45 8.10
CA LYS A 58 -5.33 3.81 9.12
C LYS A 58 -4.77 4.77 10.16
N GLU A 59 -3.57 4.51 10.66
CA GLU A 59 -2.88 5.34 11.65
C GLU A 59 -2.49 6.72 11.09
N ASN A 60 -2.14 6.79 9.80
CA ASN A 60 -1.63 8.01 9.18
C ASN A 60 -2.70 8.83 8.45
N MET A 61 -3.92 8.31 8.26
CA MET A 61 -5.04 9.03 7.66
C MET A 61 -5.26 10.46 8.21
N PRO A 62 -5.13 10.73 9.53
CA PRO A 62 -5.27 12.09 10.07
C PRO A 62 -4.22 13.09 9.56
N TYR A 63 -3.08 12.62 9.07
CA TYR A 63 -1.98 13.43 8.54
C TYR A 63 -2.00 13.54 7.01
N MET A 64 -2.92 12.84 6.35
CA MET A 64 -3.07 12.86 4.90
C MET A 64 -3.88 14.07 4.44
N GLY A 65 -3.49 14.66 3.31
CA GLY A 65 -4.27 15.72 2.67
C GLY A 65 -5.62 15.20 2.16
N LEU A 66 -6.59 16.10 1.97
CA LEU A 66 -7.95 15.75 1.51
C LEU A 66 -7.96 14.94 0.21
N GLU A 67 -7.00 15.20 -0.69
CA GLU A 67 -6.82 14.50 -1.97
C GLU A 67 -6.39 13.02 -1.80
N LEU A 68 -5.74 12.69 -0.68
CA LEU A 68 -5.21 11.34 -0.41
C LEU A 68 -6.23 10.44 0.30
N LEU A 69 -7.20 11.02 1.02
CA LEU A 69 -8.19 10.26 1.79
C LEU A 69 -8.99 9.26 0.94
N PRO A 70 -9.49 9.60 -0.27
CA PRO A 70 -10.21 8.62 -1.11
C PRO A 70 -9.30 7.48 -1.56
N LYS A 71 -8.01 7.75 -1.79
CA LYS A 71 -7.03 6.74 -2.20
C LYS A 71 -6.66 5.81 -1.05
N ALA A 72 -6.42 6.39 0.13
CA ALA A 72 -6.20 5.66 1.37
C ALA A 72 -7.38 4.73 1.69
N ALA A 73 -8.61 5.23 1.57
CA ALA A 73 -9.82 4.43 1.77
C ALA A 73 -9.94 3.29 0.74
N ALA A 74 -9.59 3.53 -0.51
CA ALA A 74 -9.60 2.49 -1.55
C ALA A 74 -8.54 1.40 -1.29
N ILE A 75 -7.35 1.77 -0.83
CA ILE A 75 -6.29 0.83 -0.41
C ILE A 75 -6.80 -0.05 0.72
N ILE A 76 -7.34 0.56 1.79
CA ILE A 76 -7.92 -0.19 2.92
C ILE A 76 -9.00 -1.16 2.44
N ALA A 77 -9.96 -0.68 1.65
CA ALA A 77 -11.07 -1.51 1.16
C ALA A 77 -10.57 -2.67 0.28
N TRP A 78 -9.55 -2.46 -0.55
CA TRP A 78 -8.96 -3.50 -1.37
C TRP A 78 -8.30 -4.59 -0.51
N PHE A 79 -7.45 -4.19 0.44
CA PHE A 79 -6.71 -5.15 1.26
C PHE A 79 -7.57 -5.82 2.33
N ASP A 80 -8.61 -5.18 2.86
CA ASP A 80 -9.58 -5.79 3.78
C ASP A 80 -10.53 -6.80 3.06
N SER A 81 -10.64 -6.76 1.74
CA SER A 81 -11.53 -7.64 0.96
C SER A 81 -10.80 -8.65 0.09
N VAL A 82 -10.07 -8.18 -0.93
CA VAL A 82 -9.43 -9.01 -1.97
C VAL A 82 -7.98 -9.32 -1.60
N GLY A 83 -7.27 -8.37 -0.97
CA GLY A 83 -5.87 -8.56 -0.62
C GLY A 83 -5.63 -9.66 0.43
N GLN A 84 -6.65 -10.07 1.18
CA GLN A 84 -6.57 -11.22 2.08
C GLN A 84 -7.12 -12.53 1.48
N TRP A 85 -7.51 -12.57 0.20
CA TRP A 85 -7.96 -13.83 -0.41
C TRP A 85 -6.76 -14.62 -0.94
N GLY A 86 -6.51 -15.81 -0.40
CA GLY A 86 -5.33 -16.60 -0.78
C GLY A 86 -4.05 -16.15 -0.06
N CYS A 87 -4.19 -15.15 0.81
CA CYS A 87 -3.88 -15.34 2.22
C CYS A 87 -4.84 -16.38 2.85
#